data_AF-A0A3T1D0R9-F1
#
_entry.id   AF-A0A3T1D0R9-F1
#
_cell.length_a   1.000
_cell.length_b   1.000
_cell.length_c   1.000
_cell.angle_alpha   90.00
_cell.angle_beta   90.00
_cell.angle_gamma   90.00
#
_symmetry.space_group_name_H-M   'P 1'
#
loop_
_entity.id
_entity.type
_entity.pdbx_description
1 polymer ?
#
loop_
_entity_poly.entity_id
_entity_poly.type
_entity_poly.pdbx_seq_one_letter_code
_entity_poly.pdbx_strand_id
1 'polypeptide(L)'
;MKPEQELIKRQLEEELELLRFSRGREVLERTHPRSWRSRLKAFWNKEIELPVIPLGVGIALIATIVMIAQLDKDEHRGADAIYLQKRQLIEIGGNTYWKDDYEKAVSEDESNP
;
A
#
# COMPACT_ATOMS: atom_id res chain seq x y z
N MET A 1 26.58 -38.62 -38.90
CA MET A 1 27.19 -37.27 -38.96
C MET A 1 28.22 -37.30 -40.08
N LYS A 2 28.39 -36.20 -40.83
CA LYS A 2 29.33 -36.18 -41.97
C LYS A 2 30.78 -36.07 -41.45
N PRO A 3 31.77 -36.75 -42.04
CA PRO A 3 33.15 -36.76 -41.55
C PRO A 3 33.78 -35.35 -41.49
N GLU A 4 33.35 -34.46 -42.37
CA GLU A 4 33.76 -33.05 -42.39
C GLU A 4 33.35 -32.30 -41.12
N GLN A 5 32.20 -32.65 -40.53
CA GLN A 5 31.69 -32.00 -39.31
C GLN A 5 32.51 -32.39 -38.08
N GLU A 6 33.09 -33.58 -38.06
CA GLU A 6 33.93 -34.04 -36.94
C GLU A 6 35.29 -33.36 -36.93
N LEU A 7 35.88 -33.11 -38.11
CA LEU A 7 37.13 -32.36 -38.25
C LEU A 7 36.98 -30.91 -37.78
N ILE A 8 35.92 -30.24 -38.25
CA ILE A 8 35.61 -28.86 -37.85
C ILE A 8 35.36 -28.77 -36.35
N LYS A 9 34.64 -29.74 -35.78
CA LYS A 9 34.37 -29.78 -34.34
C LYS A 9 35.65 -29.90 -33.52
N ARG A 10 36.58 -30.78 -33.91
CA ARG A 10 37.85 -30.98 -33.20
C ARG A 10 38.74 -29.74 -33.22
N GLN A 11 38.89 -29.10 -34.38
CA GLN A 11 39.64 -27.85 -34.48
C GLN A 11 39.05 -26.76 -33.59
N LEU A 12 37.72 -26.63 -33.60
CA LEU A 12 37.03 -25.64 -32.77
C LEU A 12 37.20 -25.94 -31.27
N GLU A 13 37.23 -27.22 -30.88
CA GLU A 13 37.42 -27.64 -29.50
C GLU A 13 38.85 -27.34 -29.01
N GLU A 14 39.87 -27.55 -29.85
CA GLU A 14 41.27 -27.15 -29.58
C GLU A 14 41.43 -25.62 -29.48
N GLU A 15 40.80 -24.86 -30.38
CA GLU A 15 40.83 -23.39 -30.33
C GLU A 15 40.13 -22.81 -29.08
N LEU A 16 39.05 -23.46 -28.64
CA LEU A 16 38.26 -23.05 -27.48
C LEU A 16 38.80 -23.57 -26.14
N GLU A 17 39.73 -24.53 -26.14
CA GLU A 17 40.32 -25.08 -24.91
C GLU A 17 41.06 -24.01 -24.09
N LEU A 18 41.68 -23.04 -24.77
CA LEU A 18 42.31 -21.87 -24.17
C LEU A 18 41.30 -20.83 -23.64
N LEU A 19 40.08 -20.81 -24.16
CA LEU A 19 39.02 -19.88 -23.78
C LEU A 19 38.11 -20.50 -22.72
N ARG A 20 38.58 -20.46 -21.46
CA ARG A 20 37.78 -20.94 -20.33
C ARG A 20 36.69 -19.92 -19.98
N PHE A 21 35.50 -20.09 -20.54
CA PHE A 21 34.32 -19.27 -20.23
C PHE A 21 33.84 -19.47 -18.78
N SER A 22 34.40 -18.73 -17.83
CA SER A 22 34.06 -18.79 -16.41
C SER A 22 32.69 -18.19 -16.07
N ARG A 23 32.17 -17.31 -16.92
CA ARG A 23 30.91 -16.56 -16.72
C ARG A 23 29.72 -17.10 -17.49
N GLY A 24 29.80 -18.29 -18.08
CA GLY A 24 28.68 -18.87 -18.85
C GLY A 24 27.38 -18.94 -18.05
N ARG A 25 27.48 -19.26 -16.75
CA ARG A 25 26.35 -19.28 -15.82
C ARG A 25 25.74 -17.89 -15.59
N GLU A 26 26.59 -16.88 -15.45
CA GLU A 26 26.19 -15.47 -15.24
C GLU A 26 25.55 -14.87 -16.49
N VAL A 27 26.07 -15.19 -17.68
CA VAL A 27 25.46 -14.78 -18.95
C VAL A 27 24.11 -15.47 -19.14
N LEU A 28 24.01 -16.78 -18.87
CA LEU A 28 22.76 -17.54 -18.96
C LEU A 28 21.68 -17.01 -17.99
N GLU A 29 22.04 -16.65 -16.77
CA GLU A 29 21.11 -16.02 -15.82
C GLU A 29 20.61 -14.66 -16.31
N ARG A 30 21.44 -13.92 -17.03
CA ARG A 30 21.10 -12.60 -17.58
C ARG A 30 20.23 -12.66 -18.83
N THR A 31 20.43 -13.63 -19.71
CA THR A 31 19.67 -13.74 -20.98
C THR A 31 18.48 -14.68 -20.93
N HIS A 32 18.42 -15.66 -20.02
CA HIS A 32 17.29 -16.58 -19.89
C HIS A 32 17.02 -16.96 -18.42
N PRO A 33 16.38 -16.07 -17.63
CA PRO A 33 16.01 -16.37 -16.26
C PRO A 33 14.99 -17.53 -16.22
N ARG A 34 15.46 -18.71 -15.78
CA ARG A 34 14.71 -19.99 -15.78
C ARG A 34 13.59 -20.11 -14.75
N SER A 35 13.39 -19.15 -13.85
CA SER A 35 12.38 -19.25 -12.79
C SER A 35 11.67 -17.94 -12.49
N TRP A 36 10.39 -18.02 -12.14
CA TRP A 36 9.57 -16.87 -11.75
C TRP A 36 10.15 -16.12 -10.55
N ARG A 37 10.80 -16.84 -9.61
CA ARG A 37 11.54 -16.25 -8.49
C ARG A 37 12.76 -15.46 -8.94
N SER A 38 13.48 -15.94 -9.96
CA SER A 38 14.61 -15.21 -10.55
C SER A 38 14.17 -13.97 -11.31
N ARG A 39 13.00 -14.01 -11.99
CA ARG A 39 12.39 -12.82 -12.61
C ARG A 39 12.01 -11.76 -11.57
N LEU A 40 11.43 -12.18 -10.45
CA LEU A 40 11.10 -11.28 -9.35
C LEU A 40 12.37 -10.66 -8.75
N LYS A 41 13.38 -11.47 -8.47
CA LYS A 41 14.66 -10.97 -7.95
C LYS A 41 15.36 -10.04 -8.94
N ALA A 42 15.32 -10.32 -10.24
CA ALA A 42 15.87 -9.45 -11.28
C ALA A 42 15.09 -8.12 -11.40
N PHE A 43 13.77 -8.14 -11.22
CA PHE A 43 12.92 -6.94 -11.21
C PHE A 43 13.21 -6.08 -9.97
N TRP A 44 13.27 -6.70 -8.79
CA TRP A 44 13.61 -6.03 -7.53
C TRP A 44 15.05 -5.49 -7.52
N ASN A 45 16.00 -6.21 -8.09
CA ASN A 45 17.42 -5.84 -8.09
C ASN A 45 17.78 -4.79 -9.16
N LYS A 46 16.89 -4.48 -10.11
CA LYS A 46 17.22 -3.64 -11.27
C LYS A 46 16.38 -2.38 -11.42
N GLU A 47 15.21 -2.28 -10.80
CA GLU A 47 14.31 -1.14 -11.00
C GLU A 47 13.78 -0.48 -9.72
N ILE A 48 14.15 -0.98 -8.54
CA ILE A 48 13.68 -0.44 -7.27
C ILE A 48 14.84 0.14 -6.47
N GLU A 49 15.41 1.24 -6.96
CA GLU A 49 16.06 2.23 -6.09
C GLU A 49 14.97 3.08 -5.41
N LEU A 50 14.00 2.43 -4.75
CA LEU A 50 13.08 3.18 -3.90
C LEU A 50 13.90 3.62 -2.68
N PRO A 51 14.09 4.93 -2.47
CA PRO A 51 14.76 5.39 -1.27
C PRO A 51 13.99 4.85 -0.06
N VAL A 52 14.66 4.01 0.75
CA VAL A 52 14.05 3.24 1.84
C VAL A 52 13.41 4.18 2.87
N ILE A 53 14.02 5.35 3.05
CA ILE A 53 13.61 6.36 4.01
C ILE A 53 12.19 6.89 3.70
N PRO A 54 11.90 7.50 2.53
CA PRO A 54 10.56 7.99 2.23
C PRO A 54 9.51 6.89 2.13
N LEU A 55 9.87 5.68 1.69
CA LEU A 55 8.93 4.55 1.68
C LEU A 55 8.54 4.13 3.11
N GLY A 56 9.53 4.02 4.00
CA GLY A 56 9.31 3.70 5.41
C GLY A 56 8.50 4.78 6.11
N VAL A 57 8.79 6.07 5.85
CA VAL A 57 8.02 7.20 6.40
C VAL A 57 6.58 7.17 5.92
N GLY A 58 6.33 6.90 4.63
CA GLY A 58 4.98 6.80 4.08
C GLY A 58 4.18 5.67 4.72
N ILE A 59 4.78 4.49 4.87
CA ILE A 59 4.13 3.33 5.52
C ILE A 59 3.84 3.64 6.99
N ALA A 60 4.80 4.24 7.71
CA ALA A 60 4.61 4.61 9.11
C ALA A 60 3.49 5.64 9.28
N LEU A 61 3.44 6.67 8.45
CA LEU A 61 2.38 7.69 8.45
C LEU A 61 1.00 7.05 8.23
N ILE A 62 0.87 6.19 7.22
CA ILE A 62 -0.40 5.50 6.95
C ILE A 62 -0.80 4.64 8.16
N ALA A 63 0.13 3.88 8.74
CA ALA A 63 -0.13 3.07 9.92
C ALA A 63 -0.56 3.92 11.12
N THR A 64 0.07 5.07 11.34
CA THR A 64 -0.29 6.01 12.42
C THR A 64 -1.68 6.58 12.21
N ILE A 65 -2.03 7.02 11.00
CA ILE A 65 -3.36 7.55 10.67
C ILE A 65 -4.45 6.48 10.90
N VAL A 66 -4.21 5.26 10.43
CA VAL A 66 -5.14 4.14 10.62
C VAL A 66 -5.30 3.83 12.11
N MET A 67 -4.20 3.84 12.88
CA MET A 67 -4.24 3.60 14.32
C MET A 67 -5.07 4.66 15.04
N ILE A 68 -4.83 5.95 14.78
CA ILE A 68 -5.60 7.05 15.37
C ILE A 68 -7.08 6.93 15.00
N ALA A 69 -7.40 6.69 13.73
CA ALA A 69 -8.79 6.54 13.27
C ALA A 69 -9.52 5.35 13.92
N GLN A 70 -8.80 4.31 14.34
CA GLN A 70 -9.39 3.19 15.06
C GLN A 70 -9.62 3.51 16.54
N LEU A 71 -8.71 4.22 17.20
CA LEU A 71 -8.94 4.70 18.56
C LEU A 71 -10.13 5.69 18.63
N ASP A 72 -10.22 6.59 17.65
CA ASP A 72 -11.26 7.63 17.61
C ASP A 72 -12.68 7.06 17.43
N LYS A 73 -12.81 5.97 16.66
CA LYS A 73 -14.06 5.23 16.48
C LYS A 73 -14.57 4.57 17.77
N ASP A 74 -13.67 4.17 18.66
CA ASP A 74 -14.06 3.55 19.93
C ASP A 74 -14.53 4.60 20.95
N GLU A 75 -14.01 5.83 20.88
CA GLU A 75 -14.43 6.94 21.74
C GLU A 75 -15.79 7.55 21.31
N HIS A 76 -16.01 7.74 20.00
CA HIS A 76 -17.22 8.38 19.48
C HIS A 76 -18.47 7.49 19.48
N ARG A 77 -18.31 6.16 19.49
CA ARG A 77 -19.45 5.21 19.59
C ARG A 77 -20.22 5.32 20.91
N GLY A 78 -19.56 5.73 21.99
CA GLY A 78 -20.20 5.94 23.29
C GLY A 78 -20.94 7.28 23.40
N ALA A 79 -20.40 8.34 22.79
CA ALA A 79 -20.98 9.68 22.85
C ALA A 79 -22.12 9.87 21.85
N ASP A 80 -21.93 9.47 20.58
CA ASP A 80 -22.94 9.70 19.52
C ASP A 80 -24.25 8.95 19.77
N ALA A 81 -24.18 7.76 20.40
CA ALA A 81 -25.36 6.99 20.76
C ALA A 81 -26.24 7.70 21.81
N ILE A 82 -25.63 8.45 22.73
CA ILE A 82 -26.35 9.20 23.77
C ILE A 82 -26.93 10.50 23.20
N TYR A 83 -26.19 11.20 22.33
CA TYR A 83 -26.67 12.43 21.68
C TYR A 83 -27.84 12.18 20.71
N LEU A 84 -27.81 11.07 19.95
CA LEU A 84 -28.91 10.69 19.05
C LEU A 84 -30.19 10.30 19.81
N GLN A 85 -30.09 9.75 21.02
CA GLN A 85 -31.26 9.33 21.80
C GLN A 85 -32.03 10.50 22.41
N LYS A 86 -31.38 11.66 22.59
CA LYS A 86 -31.97 12.85 23.22
C LYS A 86 -32.59 13.84 22.24
N ARG A 87 -32.18 13.81 20.97
CA ARG A 87 -32.61 14.78 19.96
C ARG A 87 -34.01 14.45 19.42
N GLN A 88 -35.03 15.03 20.04
CA GLN A 88 -36.42 14.93 19.58
C GLN A 88 -36.76 16.13 18.68
N LEU A 89 -37.45 15.86 17.56
CA LEU A 89 -38.05 16.90 16.73
C LEU A 89 -39.43 17.25 17.29
N ILE A 90 -39.71 18.54 17.39
CA ILE A 90 -41.01 19.07 17.79
C ILE A 90 -41.53 20.02 16.70
N GLU A 91 -42.85 20.07 16.53
CA GLU A 91 -43.49 20.97 15.59
C GLU A 91 -44.22 22.07 16.36
N ILE A 92 -43.85 23.33 16.11
CA ILE A 92 -44.46 24.51 16.74
C ILE A 92 -44.74 25.53 15.65
N GLY A 93 -45.99 25.99 15.58
CA GLY A 93 -46.39 27.03 14.61
C GLY A 93 -46.21 26.64 13.14
N GLY A 94 -46.27 25.33 12.82
CA GLY A 94 -46.08 24.81 11.46
C GLY A 94 -44.62 24.66 11.02
N ASN A 95 -43.66 24.93 11.91
CA ASN A 95 -42.24 24.72 11.66
C ASN A 95 -41.69 23.62 12.58
N THR A 96 -40.80 22.79 12.04
CA THR A 96 -40.14 21.72 12.80
C THR A 96 -38.82 22.23 13.39
N TYR A 97 -38.67 22.10 14.69
CA TYR A 97 -37.48 22.48 15.44
C TYR A 97 -36.93 21.29 16.22
N TRP A 98 -35.64 21.34 16.54
CA TRP A 98 -35.08 20.46 17.56
C TRP A 98 -35.52 20.93 18.93
N LYS A 99 -36.01 20.01 19.76
CA LYS A 99 -36.55 20.31 21.08
C LYS A 99 -35.57 21.07 21.96
N ASP A 100 -34.32 20.62 22.01
CA ASP A 100 -33.28 21.20 22.85
C ASP A 100 -32.96 22.65 22.44
N ASP A 101 -32.96 22.92 21.13
CA ASP A 101 -32.68 24.25 20.57
C ASP A 101 -33.85 25.22 20.86
N TYR A 102 -35.09 24.73 20.80
CA TYR A 102 -36.28 25.50 21.13
C TYR A 102 -36.35 25.85 22.62
N GLU A 103 -36.15 24.86 23.50
CA GLU A 103 -36.18 25.09 24.95
C GLU A 103 -35.11 26.10 25.39
N LYS A 104 -33.92 26.04 24.78
CA LYS A 104 -32.86 27.02 25.04
C LYS A 104 -33.27 28.43 24.60
N ALA A 105 -33.79 28.58 23.39
CA ALA A 105 -34.21 29.88 22.87
C ALA A 105 -35.33 30.53 23.70
N VAL A 106 -36.31 29.74 24.15
CA VAL A 106 -37.38 30.21 25.03
C VAL A 106 -36.83 30.62 26.40
N SER A 107 -35.90 29.85 26.96
CA SER A 107 -35.28 30.19 28.25
C SER A 107 -34.42 31.47 28.21
N GLU A 108 -33.78 31.75 27.07
CA GLU A 108 -33.01 32.98 26.85
C GLU A 108 -33.93 34.21 26.70
N ASP A 109 -35.10 34.06 26.08
CA ASP A 109 -36.11 35.12 25.95
C ASP A 109 -36.78 35.44 27.29
N GLU A 110 -37.12 34.42 28.09
CA GLU A 110 -37.76 34.59 29.40
C GLU A 110 -36.81 35.16 30.49
N SER A 111 -35.49 35.03 30.30
CA SER A 111 -34.47 35.55 31.23
C SER A 111 -34.01 36.97 30.91
N ASN A 112 -34.49 37.58 29.83
CA ASN A 112 -34.22 38.96 29.44
C ASN A 112 -35.53 39.79 29.46
N PRO A 113 -35.94 40.32 30.63
CA PRO A 113 -37.16 41.12 30.76
C PRO A 113 -37.10 42.49 30.06
#